data_AF-A0A7H8S7I7-F1
#
_entry.id   AF-A0A7H8S7I7-F1
#
_cell.length_a   1.000
_cell.length_b   1.000
_cell.length_c   1.000
_cell.angle_alpha   90.00
_cell.angle_beta   90.00
_cell.angle_gamma   90.00
#
_symmetry.space_group_name_H-M   'P 1'
#
loop_
_entity.id
_entity.type
_entity.pdbx_description
1 polymer ?
#
loop_
_entity_poly.entity_id
_entity_poly.type
_entity_poly.pdbx_seq_one_letter_code
_entity_poly.pdbx_strand_id
1 'polypeptide(L)'
;MTLEEESLLALKEKRYEEALAKLDQLLGYGVQNHEVMIGKLMCLMELNRYKEAQDFCESLLIHKDEHYYHYVHIYLTILFQTSQYQLLMNQVEQELESDLVPAEMKNSSSKLI
;
A
#
# COMPACT_ATOMS: atom_id res chain seq x y z
N MET A 1 26.39 14.44 6.44
CA MET A 1 25.49 13.58 5.65
C MET A 1 24.26 14.39 5.31
N THR A 2 23.66 14.15 4.15
CA THR A 2 22.37 14.75 3.81
C THR A 2 21.25 14.01 4.56
N LEU A 3 20.08 14.65 4.67
CA LEU A 3 18.91 14.04 5.30
C LEU A 3 18.48 12.73 4.59
N GLU A 4 18.69 12.67 3.28
CA GLU A 4 18.49 11.48 2.44
C GLU A 4 19.49 10.36 2.79
N GLU A 5 20.79 10.65 2.85
CA GLU A 5 21.82 9.70 3.27
C GLU A 5 21.57 9.16 4.69
N GLU A 6 21.15 10.03 5.60
CA GLU A 6 20.77 9.66 6.97
C GLU A 6 19.57 8.72 6.98
N SER A 7 18.52 9.03 6.20
CA SER A 7 17.33 8.18 6.10
C SER A 7 17.65 6.79 5.52
N LEU A 8 18.50 6.74 4.49
CA LEU A 8 18.95 5.49 3.86
C LEU A 8 19.81 4.65 4.80
N LEU A 9 20.69 5.30 5.58
CA LEU A 9 21.48 4.61 6.59
C LEU A 9 20.59 4.03 7.69
N ALA A 10 19.65 4.83 8.20
CA ALA A 10 18.71 4.37 9.22
C ALA A 10 17.85 3.19 8.73
N LEU A 11 17.39 3.21 7.46
CA LEU A 11 16.71 2.08 6.82
C LEU A 11 17.58 0.82 6.79
N LYS A 12 18.85 0.94 6.36
CA LYS A 12 19.80 -0.18 6.30
C LYS A 12 20.06 -0.80 7.68
N GLU A 13 20.06 0.03 8.72
CA GLU A 13 20.24 -0.39 10.10
C GLU A 13 18.94 -0.76 10.81
N LYS A 14 17.81 -0.78 10.09
CA LYS A 14 16.47 -1.09 10.63
C LYS A 14 16.02 -0.16 11.76
N ARG A 15 16.55 1.07 11.79
CA ARG A 15 16.13 2.15 12.69
C ARG A 15 14.93 2.88 12.07
N TYR A 16 13.80 2.20 11.98
CA TYR A 16 12.66 2.64 11.17
C TYR A 16 12.02 3.95 11.66
N GLU A 17 11.95 4.22 12.96
CA GLU A 17 11.44 5.49 13.50
C GLU A 17 12.31 6.67 13.12
N GLU A 18 13.63 6.48 13.18
CA GLU A 18 14.59 7.52 12.80
C GLU A 18 14.53 7.78 11.30
N ALA A 19 14.49 6.71 10.50
CA ALA A 19 14.31 6.80 9.06
C ALA A 19 13.01 7.54 8.73
N LEU A 20 11.89 7.17 9.36
CA LEU A 20 10.59 7.79 9.16
C LEU A 20 10.63 9.28 9.50
N ALA A 21 11.23 9.65 10.63
CA ALA A 21 11.36 11.05 11.02
C ALA A 21 12.17 11.87 10.00
N LYS A 22 13.24 11.30 9.42
CA LYS A 22 14.02 11.97 8.37
C LYS A 22 13.26 12.06 7.05
N LEU A 23 12.54 11.01 6.67
CA LEU A 23 11.70 10.97 5.48
C LEU A 23 10.54 11.98 5.56
N ASP A 24 9.91 12.10 6.72
CA ASP A 24 8.87 13.12 6.96
C ASP A 24 9.43 14.54 6.88
N GLN A 25 10.66 14.77 7.35
CA GLN A 25 11.35 16.05 7.16
C GLN A 25 11.64 16.34 5.68
N LEU A 26 12.10 15.35 4.91
CA LEU A 26 12.31 15.49 3.45
C LEU A 26 11.02 15.90 2.73
N LEU A 27 9.93 15.21 3.05
CA LEU A 27 8.60 15.53 2.51
C LEU A 27 8.15 16.94 2.91
N GLY A 28 8.40 17.33 4.17
CA GLY A 28 8.13 18.68 4.66
C GLY A 28 8.92 19.78 3.94
N TYR A 29 10.10 19.45 3.40
CA TYR A 29 10.89 20.33 2.55
C TYR A 29 10.51 20.26 1.06
N GLY A 30 9.47 19.49 0.70
CA GLY A 30 9.00 19.35 -0.67
C GLY A 30 9.77 18.33 -1.51
N VAL A 31 10.65 17.52 -0.89
CA VAL A 31 11.33 16.42 -1.58
C VAL A 31 10.35 15.27 -1.74
N GLN A 32 9.72 15.18 -2.91
CA GLN A 32 8.64 14.23 -3.22
C GLN A 32 9.03 13.27 -4.34
N ASN A 33 10.25 12.73 -4.30
CA ASN A 33 10.67 11.71 -5.25
C ASN A 33 10.17 10.32 -4.84
N HIS A 34 10.20 9.38 -5.79
CA HIS A 34 9.71 8.03 -5.58
C HIS A 34 10.39 7.31 -4.40
N GLU A 35 11.70 7.45 -4.24
CA GLU A 35 12.47 6.77 -3.20
C GLU A 35 12.05 7.20 -1.79
N VAL A 36 11.78 8.49 -1.58
CA VAL A 36 11.28 9.00 -0.29
C VAL A 36 9.89 8.44 0.02
N MET A 37 8.99 8.35 -0.98
CA MET A 37 7.66 7.78 -0.78
C MET A 37 7.72 6.30 -0.40
N ILE A 38 8.54 5.53 -1.10
CA ILE A 38 8.74 4.11 -0.83
C ILE A 38 9.38 3.90 0.53
N GLY A 39 10.42 4.66 0.85
CA GLY A 39 11.09 4.61 2.16
C GLY A 39 10.10 4.85 3.30
N LYS A 40 9.19 5.83 3.15
CA LYS A 40 8.16 6.11 4.16
C LYS A 40 7.16 4.96 4.30
N LEU A 41 6.65 4.43 3.20
CA LEU A 41 5.74 3.27 3.21
C LEU A 41 6.40 2.07 3.90
N MET A 42 7.66 1.77 3.57
CA MET A 42 8.42 0.70 4.20
C MET A 42 8.54 0.90 5.71
N CYS A 43 8.92 2.11 6.16
CA CYS A 43 9.00 2.40 7.59
C CYS A 43 7.65 2.20 8.28
N LEU A 44 6.56 2.70 7.70
CA LEU A 44 5.23 2.57 8.31
C LEU A 44 4.80 1.09 8.42
N MET A 45 5.10 0.26 7.42
CA MET A 45 4.80 -1.17 7.42
C MET A 45 5.63 -1.92 8.47
N GLU A 46 6.94 -1.71 8.52
CA GLU A 46 7.84 -2.36 9.51
C GLU A 46 7.50 -1.97 10.95
N LEU A 47 6.90 -0.79 11.13
CA LEU A 47 6.41 -0.29 12.42
C LEU A 47 4.99 -0.71 12.76
N ASN A 48 4.35 -1.54 11.92
CA ASN A 48 2.96 -1.94 12.06
C ASN A 48 1.97 -0.75 12.09
N ARG A 49 2.37 0.41 11.56
CA ARG A 49 1.54 1.62 11.44
C ARG A 49 0.71 1.55 10.17
N TYR A 50 -0.01 0.44 10.00
CA TYR A 50 -0.67 0.11 8.72
C TYR A 50 -1.75 1.10 8.30
N LYS A 51 -2.46 1.72 9.26
CA LYS A 51 -3.47 2.74 8.93
C LYS A 51 -2.84 3.95 8.25
N GLU A 52 -1.72 4.42 8.78
CA GLU A 52 -0.98 5.55 8.18
C GLU A 52 -0.31 5.15 6.86
N ALA A 53 0.20 3.91 6.76
CA ALA A 53 0.71 3.37 5.51
C ALA A 53 -0.38 3.36 4.42
N GLN A 54 -1.58 2.92 4.78
CA GLN A 54 -2.73 2.87 3.90
C GLN A 54 -3.16 4.26 3.44
N ASP A 55 -3.39 5.19 4.38
CA ASP A 55 -3.80 6.56 4.07
C ASP A 55 -2.77 7.27 3.17
N PHE A 56 -1.49 7.06 3.47
CA PHE A 56 -0.40 7.60 2.65
C PHE A 56 -0.36 6.96 1.26
N CYS A 57 -0.49 5.64 1.15
CA CYS A 57 -0.50 4.94 -0.14
C CYS A 57 -1.69 5.34 -1.01
N GLU A 58 -2.88 5.49 -0.43
CA GLU A 58 -4.07 6.00 -1.11
C GLU A 58 -3.84 7.41 -1.69
N SER A 59 -3.14 8.28 -0.95
CA SER A 59 -2.80 9.62 -1.46
C SER A 59 -1.87 9.59 -2.68
N LEU A 60 -0.97 8.60 -2.78
CA LEU A 60 -0.07 8.43 -3.91
C LEU A 60 -0.79 7.88 -5.14
N LEU A 61 -1.84 7.08 -4.95
CA LEU A 61 -2.63 6.49 -6.04
C LEU A 61 -3.53 7.50 -6.77
N ILE A 62 -3.71 8.71 -6.23
CA ILE A 62 -4.48 9.78 -6.87
C ILE A 62 -3.85 10.17 -8.22
N HIS A 63 -2.52 10.13 -8.30
CA HIS A 63 -1.77 10.52 -9.49
C HIS A 63 -1.26 9.29 -10.24
N LYS A 64 -1.69 9.12 -11.48
CA LYS A 64 -1.27 8.02 -12.37
C LYS A 64 0.02 8.38 -13.10
N ASP A 65 1.11 8.44 -12.35
CA ASP A 65 2.46 8.62 -12.90
C ASP A 65 3.11 7.28 -13.29
N GLU A 66 4.40 7.32 -13.65
CA GLU A 66 5.19 6.14 -14.01
C GLU A 66 5.35 5.12 -12.87
N HIS A 67 5.13 5.53 -11.61
CA HIS A 67 5.26 4.71 -10.41
C HIS A 67 3.93 4.19 -9.89
N TYR A 68 2.81 4.55 -10.51
CA TYR A 68 1.46 4.15 -10.11
C TYR A 68 1.33 2.65 -9.80
N TYR A 69 1.83 1.78 -10.68
CA TYR A 69 1.74 0.33 -10.48
C TYR A 69 2.58 -0.17 -9.30
N HIS A 70 3.66 0.52 -8.95
CA HIS A 70 4.45 0.20 -7.76
C HIS A 70 3.65 0.51 -6.49
N TYR A 71 2.96 1.65 -6.45
CA TYR A 71 2.08 2.00 -5.33
C TYR A 71 0.88 1.06 -5.23
N VAL A 72 0.30 0.62 -6.36
CA VAL A 72 -0.76 -0.41 -6.36
C VAL A 72 -0.26 -1.71 -5.72
N HIS A 73 0.95 -2.16 -6.07
CA HIS A 73 1.52 -3.38 -5.50
C HIS A 73 1.72 -3.28 -3.98
N ILE A 74 2.21 -2.15 -3.49
CA ILE A 74 2.40 -1.90 -2.06
C ILE A 74 1.06 -1.84 -1.34
N TYR A 75 0.07 -1.15 -1.92
CA TYR A 75 -1.27 -1.09 -1.38
C TYR A 75 -1.88 -2.49 -1.19
N LEU A 76 -1.74 -3.36 -2.19
CA LEU A 76 -2.18 -4.77 -2.08
C LEU A 76 -1.44 -5.52 -0.95
N THR A 77 -0.17 -5.24 -0.73
CA THR A 77 0.62 -5.84 0.36
C THR A 77 0.12 -5.37 1.72
N ILE A 78 -0.17 -4.07 1.89
CA ILE A 78 -0.75 -3.51 3.12
C ILE A 78 -2.12 -4.14 3.41
N LEU A 79 -2.98 -4.28 2.40
CA LEU A 79 -4.30 -4.92 2.54
C LEU A 79 -4.20 -6.40 2.93
N PHE A 80 -3.24 -7.11 2.36
CA PHE A 80 -2.97 -8.51 2.70
C PHE A 80 -2.47 -8.65 4.14
N GLN A 81 -1.51 -7.83 4.56
CA GLN A 81 -0.92 -7.86 5.91
C GLN A 81 -1.90 -7.46 7.01
N THR A 82 -2.85 -6.56 6.72
CA THR A 82 -3.84 -6.11 7.71
C THR A 82 -5.04 -7.05 7.86
N SER A 83 -5.06 -8.19 7.15
CA SER A 83 -6.22 -9.09 7.07
C SER A 83 -7.52 -8.40 6.63
N GLN A 84 -7.44 -7.18 6.07
CA GLN A 84 -8.55 -6.48 5.42
C GLN A 84 -9.00 -7.18 4.13
N TYR A 85 -8.24 -8.20 3.70
CA TYR A 85 -8.68 -9.21 2.74
C TYR A 85 -10.04 -9.82 3.13
N GLN A 86 -10.35 -9.96 4.42
CA GLN A 86 -11.67 -10.46 4.86
C GLN A 86 -12.80 -9.49 4.50
N LEU A 87 -12.59 -8.18 4.62
CA LEU A 87 -13.62 -7.17 4.34
C LEU A 87 -13.83 -7.02 2.84
N LEU A 88 -12.73 -7.01 2.06
CA LEU A 88 -12.79 -6.98 0.60
C LEU A 88 -13.43 -8.27 0.06
N MET A 89 -13.05 -9.45 0.58
CA MET A 89 -13.69 -10.72 0.19
C MET A 89 -15.15 -10.77 0.60
N ASN A 90 -15.52 -10.31 1.80
CA ASN A 90 -16.92 -10.24 2.22
C ASN A 90 -17.75 -9.30 1.34
N GLN A 91 -17.18 -8.17 0.91
CA GLN A 91 -17.86 -7.23 0.00
C GLN A 91 -17.99 -7.82 -1.41
N VAL A 92 -16.94 -8.44 -1.93
CA VAL A 92 -16.96 -9.12 -3.23
C VAL A 92 -17.91 -10.32 -3.21
N GLU A 93 -17.94 -11.11 -2.14
CA GLU A 93 -18.89 -12.22 -1.95
C GLU A 93 -20.33 -11.71 -1.85
N GLN A 94 -20.60 -10.63 -1.08
CA GLN A 94 -21.92 -10.01 -1.03
C GLN A 94 -22.38 -9.47 -2.39
N GLU A 95 -21.49 -8.85 -3.17
CA GLU A 95 -21.81 -8.33 -4.50
C GLU A 95 -22.05 -9.46 -5.52
N LEU A 96 -21.35 -10.59 -5.40
CA LEU A 96 -21.58 -11.80 -6.20
C LEU A 96 -22.86 -12.54 -5.80
N GLU A 97 -23.22 -12.53 -4.52
CA GLU A 97 -24.49 -13.09 -4.02
C GLU A 97 -25.69 -12.16 -4.31
N SER A 98 -25.48 -10.84 -4.35
CA SER A 98 -26.52 -9.87 -4.70
C SER A 98 -26.67 -9.69 -6.21
N ASP A 99 -27.16 -10.74 -6.87
CA ASP A 99 -27.97 -10.75 -8.11
C ASP A 99 -27.68 -9.76 -9.26
N LEU A 100 -26.44 -9.28 -9.42
CA LEU A 100 -25.99 -8.48 -10.57
C LEU A 100 -25.11 -9.27 -11.55
N VAL A 101 -25.10 -10.60 -11.43
CA VAL A 101 -24.47 -11.49 -12.41
C VAL A 101 -25.55 -11.99 -13.39
N PRO A 102 -25.54 -11.55 -14.66
CA PRO A 102 -26.43 -12.11 -15.67
C PRO A 102 -26.29 -13.63 -15.70
N ALA A 103 -27.41 -14.33 -15.79
CA ALA A 103 -27.50 -15.80 -15.71
C ALA A 103 -26.58 -16.57 -16.67
N GLU A 104 -26.03 -15.90 -17.67
CA GLU A 104 -25.05 -16.42 -18.64
C GLU A 104 -23.72 -16.83 -18.00
N MET A 105 -23.29 -16.16 -16.91
CA MET A 105 -22.04 -16.51 -16.21
C MET A 105 -22.21 -17.60 -15.12
N LYS A 106 -23.45 -17.93 -14.72
CA LYS A 106 -23.73 -19.01 -13.74
C LYS A 106 -23.45 -20.42 -14.30
N ASN A 107 -23.30 -20.58 -15.61
CA ASN A 107 -23.22 -21.90 -16.26
C ASN A 107 -21.80 -22.45 -16.48
N SER A 108 -20.74 -21.70 -16.15
CA SER A 108 -19.36 -22.16 -16.33
C SER A 108 -18.76 -22.86 -15.11
N SER A 109 -19.44 -22.84 -13.95
CA SER A 109 -18.95 -23.39 -12.68
C SER A 109 -19.36 -24.85 -12.42
N SER A 110 -20.18 -25.47 -13.27
CA SER A 110 -20.63 -26.86 -13.08
C SER A 110 -19.69 -27.94 -13.65
N LYS A 111 -18.47 -27.59 -14.09
CA LYS A 111 -17.49 -28.54 -14.67
C LYS A 111 -16.24 -28.81 -13.82
N LEU A 112 -16.20 -28.39 -12.56
CA LEU A 112 -15.04 -28.55 -11.68
C LEU A 112 -15.36 -29.24 -10.35
N ILE A 113 -16.29 -30.20 -10.36
CA ILE A 113 -16.43 -31.23 -9.30
C ILE A 113 -16.18 -32.59 -9.93
#